data_AF-A0A2V6C412-F1
#
_entry.id   AF-A0A2V6C412-F1
#
_cell.length_a   1.000
_cell.length_b   1.000
_cell.length_c   1.000
_cell.angle_alpha   90.00
_cell.angle_beta   90.00
_cell.angle_gamma   90.00
#
_symmetry.space_group_name_H-M   'P 1'
#
loop_
_entity.id
_entity.type
_entity.pdbx_description
1 polymer ?
#
loop_
_entity_poly.entity_id
_entity_poly.type
_entity_poly.pdbx_seq_one_letter_code
_entity_poly.pdbx_strand_id
1 'polypeptide(L)'
;SSGGTSAQPPYDHAGPAVRPGDELNGLLREQGKIRKQFAGLLESTGIGRGAGSLKPDLYWELLNADDVAVATLGAFYSRNAGGKVQAADTFYYASGGYYVTLTLHQMWPVDVNGKPHTLTWRGDMVSSASLSDLHGVEKLGSESAMMKDIAKSIALFRRESAH
;
A
#
# COMPACT_ATOMS: atom_id res chain seq x y z
N SER A 1 -6.82 -22.18 -8.43
CA SER A 1 -6.72 -21.82 -7.00
C SER A 1 -5.51 -20.91 -6.85
N SER A 2 -5.71 -19.64 -6.48
CA SER A 2 -4.65 -18.62 -6.46
C SER A 2 -3.99 -18.57 -5.09
N GLY A 3 -2.74 -19.00 -4.97
CA GLY A 3 -1.97 -18.96 -3.72
C GLY A 3 -1.54 -17.54 -3.30
N GLY A 4 -2.31 -16.51 -3.65
CA GLY A 4 -2.14 -15.11 -3.25
C GLY A 4 -0.73 -14.58 -3.50
N THR A 5 -0.25 -13.69 -2.63
CA THR A 5 1.12 -13.18 -2.67
C THR A 5 2.16 -14.22 -2.23
N SER A 6 1.74 -15.28 -1.52
CA SER A 6 2.63 -16.38 -1.09
C SER A 6 3.05 -17.31 -2.21
N ALA A 7 2.28 -17.39 -3.30
CA ALA A 7 2.60 -18.19 -4.47
C ALA A 7 3.31 -17.39 -5.58
N GLN A 8 3.57 -16.11 -5.35
CA GLN A 8 4.30 -15.30 -6.31
C GLN A 8 5.78 -15.71 -6.31
N PRO A 9 6.39 -15.90 -7.49
CA PRO A 9 7.79 -16.23 -7.55
C PRO A 9 8.63 -15.09 -6.94
N PRO A 10 9.77 -15.42 -6.31
CA PRO A 10 10.73 -14.42 -5.91
C PRO A 10 11.18 -13.58 -7.12
N TYR A 11 11.50 -12.32 -6.90
CA TYR A 11 12.07 -11.40 -7.88
C TYR A 11 13.23 -10.67 -7.25
N ASP A 12 14.27 -10.39 -8.04
CA ASP A 12 15.27 -9.33 -7.89
C ASP A 12 16.40 -9.67 -8.91
N HIS A 13 17.08 -8.64 -9.38
CA HIS A 13 18.12 -8.67 -10.42
C HIS A 13 19.49 -8.15 -9.92
N ALA A 14 19.67 -7.81 -8.64
CA ALA A 14 20.94 -7.29 -8.10
C ALA A 14 21.39 -7.80 -6.71
N GLY A 15 20.55 -8.52 -5.95
CA GLY A 15 20.86 -9.00 -4.59
C GLY A 15 20.11 -10.29 -4.18
N PRO A 16 19.91 -10.55 -2.88
CA PRO A 16 19.12 -11.69 -2.39
C PRO A 16 17.68 -11.65 -2.93
N ALA A 17 17.15 -12.81 -3.29
CA ALA A 17 15.81 -12.91 -3.88
C ALA A 17 14.72 -12.33 -2.98
N VAL A 18 13.97 -11.34 -3.47
CA VAL A 18 12.85 -10.71 -2.77
C VAL A 18 11.58 -11.53 -2.99
N ARG A 19 10.85 -11.81 -1.91
CA ARG A 19 9.59 -12.54 -1.95
C ARG A 19 8.45 -11.61 -1.52
N PRO A 20 7.47 -11.30 -2.39
CA PRO A 20 6.47 -10.30 -2.05
C PRO A 20 5.67 -10.66 -0.79
N GLY A 21 5.35 -11.95 -0.64
CA GLY A 21 4.65 -12.44 0.56
C GLY A 21 5.43 -12.26 1.86
N ASP A 22 6.76 -12.41 1.83
CA ASP A 22 7.60 -12.26 3.03
C ASP A 22 7.73 -10.78 3.40
N GLU A 23 7.95 -9.90 2.42
CA GLU A 23 8.02 -8.45 2.59
C GLU A 23 6.72 -7.88 3.18
N LEU A 24 5.57 -8.24 2.59
CA LEU A 24 4.25 -7.81 3.08
C LEU A 24 3.99 -8.27 4.52
N ASN A 25 4.41 -9.49 4.85
CA ASN A 25 4.31 -10.01 6.21
C ASN A 25 5.24 -9.29 7.19
N GLY A 26 6.40 -8.83 6.74
CA GLY A 26 7.31 -7.97 7.48
C GLY A 26 6.63 -6.65 7.86
N LEU A 27 6.14 -5.91 6.85
CA LEU A 27 5.45 -4.63 7.04
C LEU A 27 4.26 -4.73 8.01
N LEU A 28 3.42 -5.76 7.84
CA LEU A 28 2.27 -6.00 8.71
C LEU A 28 2.66 -6.37 10.16
N ARG A 29 3.82 -6.99 10.36
CA ARG A 29 4.32 -7.34 11.70
C ARG A 29 4.81 -6.11 12.45
N GLU A 30 5.50 -5.21 11.76
CA GLU A 30 5.96 -3.93 12.31
C GLU A 30 4.77 -3.03 12.69
N GLN A 31 3.70 -3.08 11.90
CA GLN A 31 2.50 -2.26 12.10
C GLN A 31 1.35 -3.00 12.80
N GLY A 32 1.63 -3.63 13.95
CA GLY A 32 0.70 -4.51 14.64
C GLY A 32 -0.68 -3.90 14.99
N LYS A 33 -0.76 -2.59 15.25
CA LYS A 33 -2.04 -1.89 15.47
C LYS A 33 -2.86 -1.78 14.18
N ILE A 34 -2.22 -1.40 13.07
CA ILE A 34 -2.86 -1.30 11.76
C ILE A 34 -3.31 -2.69 11.30
N ARG A 35 -2.45 -3.69 11.44
CA ARG A 35 -2.79 -5.08 11.12
C ARG A 35 -4.05 -5.55 11.85
N LYS A 36 -4.19 -5.24 13.15
CA LYS A 36 -5.39 -5.58 13.93
C LYS A 36 -6.63 -4.85 13.42
N GLN A 37 -6.52 -3.55 13.12
CA GLN A 37 -7.64 -2.75 12.59
C GLN A 37 -8.17 -3.28 11.26
N PHE A 38 -7.29 -3.81 10.42
CA PHE A 38 -7.62 -4.33 9.09
C PHE A 38 -7.70 -5.86 9.03
N ALA A 39 -7.68 -6.56 10.18
CA ALA A 39 -7.61 -8.02 10.22
C ALA A 39 -8.68 -8.68 9.36
N GLY A 40 -9.94 -8.27 9.48
CA GLY A 40 -11.02 -8.84 8.66
C GLY A 40 -10.86 -8.59 7.16
N LEU A 41 -10.27 -7.46 6.74
CA LEU A 41 -9.99 -7.20 5.32
C LEU A 41 -8.86 -8.14 4.87
N LEU A 42 -7.73 -8.12 5.59
CA LEU A 42 -6.54 -8.94 5.28
C LEU A 42 -6.86 -10.45 5.30
N GLU A 43 -7.76 -10.89 6.19
CA GLU A 43 -8.27 -12.26 6.24
C GLU A 43 -9.20 -12.62 5.08
N SER A 44 -9.61 -11.66 4.30
CA SER A 44 -10.42 -11.88 3.10
C SER A 44 -9.59 -11.71 1.82
N THR A 45 -8.36 -11.19 1.88
CA THR A 45 -7.47 -11.02 0.71
C THR A 45 -6.37 -12.08 0.66
N GLY A 46 -5.68 -12.15 -0.48
CA GLY A 46 -4.44 -12.91 -0.64
C GLY A 46 -3.17 -12.15 -0.25
N ILE A 47 -3.27 -11.06 0.52
CA ILE A 47 -2.11 -10.23 0.91
C ILE A 47 -1.38 -10.88 2.09
N GLY A 48 -0.08 -11.14 1.93
CA GLY A 48 0.76 -11.81 2.93
C GLY A 48 0.47 -13.30 3.10
N ARG A 49 -0.40 -13.89 2.28
CA ARG A 49 -0.86 -15.29 2.43
C ARG A 49 -1.44 -15.86 1.13
N GLY A 50 -1.74 -17.16 1.12
CA GLY A 50 -2.26 -17.85 -0.07
C GLY A 50 -3.76 -18.11 -0.14
N ALA A 51 -4.55 -17.54 0.76
CA ALA A 51 -5.99 -17.78 0.84
C ALA A 51 -6.75 -16.46 1.03
N GLY A 52 -7.99 -16.38 0.55
CA GLY A 52 -8.84 -15.20 0.66
C GLY A 52 -10.11 -15.39 -0.18
N SER A 53 -11.20 -14.78 0.25
CA SER A 53 -12.49 -14.83 -0.45
C SER A 53 -12.71 -13.67 -1.42
N LEU A 54 -12.03 -12.53 -1.21
CA LEU A 54 -12.10 -11.38 -2.08
C LEU A 54 -11.28 -11.60 -3.34
N LYS A 55 -11.92 -11.33 -4.48
CA LYS A 55 -11.26 -11.28 -5.78
C LYS A 55 -10.56 -9.92 -5.92
N PRO A 56 -9.25 -9.89 -6.26
CA PRO A 56 -8.58 -8.63 -6.56
C PRO A 56 -8.95 -8.08 -7.93
N ASP A 57 -8.90 -6.77 -8.04
CA ASP A 57 -8.69 -6.07 -9.31
C ASP A 57 -7.19 -5.99 -9.56
N LEU A 58 -6.70 -6.75 -10.54
CA LEU A 58 -5.28 -6.82 -10.88
C LEU A 58 -4.95 -5.75 -11.93
N TYR A 59 -3.82 -5.08 -11.75
CA TYR A 59 -3.36 -4.04 -12.65
C TYR A 59 -1.82 -4.03 -12.76
N TRP A 60 -1.30 -3.19 -13.64
CA TRP A 60 0.12 -2.88 -13.73
C TRP A 60 0.28 -1.39 -14.01
N GLU A 61 1.40 -0.81 -13.60
CA GLU A 61 1.69 0.61 -13.80
C GLU A 61 3.17 0.84 -14.08
N LEU A 62 3.47 1.96 -14.75
CA LEU A 62 4.81 2.50 -14.89
C LEU A 62 4.88 3.79 -14.07
N LEU A 63 5.79 3.82 -13.11
CA LEU A 63 6.00 4.93 -12.18
C LEU A 63 7.37 5.54 -12.42
N ASN A 64 7.52 6.83 -12.13
CA ASN A 64 8.84 7.43 -11.94
C ASN A 64 9.08 7.54 -10.43
N ALA A 65 10.06 6.79 -9.92
CA ALA A 65 10.49 6.84 -8.52
C ALA A 65 11.99 7.21 -8.49
N ASP A 66 12.34 8.31 -7.82
CA ASP A 66 13.71 8.81 -7.72
C ASP A 66 14.44 8.92 -9.08
N ASP A 67 13.75 9.47 -10.08
CA ASP A 67 14.22 9.61 -11.47
C ASP A 67 14.49 8.28 -12.21
N VAL A 68 13.98 7.17 -11.66
CA VAL A 68 14.05 5.83 -12.26
C VAL A 68 12.65 5.38 -12.69
N ALA A 69 12.56 4.85 -13.91
CA ALA A 69 11.33 4.23 -14.40
C ALA A 69 11.14 2.84 -13.75
N VAL A 70 10.00 2.66 -13.08
CA VAL A 70 9.64 1.46 -12.33
C VAL A 70 8.39 0.83 -12.94
N ALA A 71 8.48 -0.42 -13.40
CA ALA A 71 7.30 -1.22 -13.71
C ALA A 71 6.82 -1.92 -12.44
N THR A 72 5.51 -1.98 -12.19
CA THR A 72 4.95 -2.73 -11.04
C THR A 72 3.71 -3.52 -11.47
N LEU A 73 3.43 -4.62 -10.75
CA LEU A 73 2.15 -5.32 -10.78
C LEU A 73 1.40 -5.02 -9.49
N GLY A 74 0.11 -4.76 -9.59
CA GLY A 74 -0.74 -4.35 -8.49
C GLY A 74 -1.95 -5.25 -8.29
N ALA A 75 -2.47 -5.24 -7.06
CA ALA A 75 -3.71 -5.88 -6.69
C ALA A 75 -4.50 -5.01 -5.72
N PHE A 76 -5.67 -4.56 -6.17
CA PHE A 76 -6.60 -3.80 -5.36
C PHE A 76 -7.71 -4.71 -4.82
N TYR A 77 -8.04 -4.54 -3.55
CA TYR A 77 -9.13 -5.23 -2.87
C TYR A 77 -10.01 -4.21 -2.17
N SER A 78 -11.33 -4.41 -2.21
CA SER A 78 -12.25 -3.62 -1.40
C SER A 78 -13.38 -4.46 -0.84
N ARG A 79 -13.96 -4.00 0.27
CA ARG A 79 -15.18 -4.56 0.84
C ARG A 79 -16.02 -3.51 1.54
N ASN A 80 -17.32 -3.72 1.55
CA ASN A 80 -18.23 -3.06 2.47
C ASN A 80 -18.06 -3.67 3.88
N ALA A 81 -17.94 -2.83 4.89
CA ALA A 81 -17.67 -3.22 6.27
C ALA A 81 -18.63 -2.51 7.26
N GLY A 82 -19.94 -2.60 7.00
CA GLY A 82 -20.99 -2.06 7.89
C GLY A 82 -21.09 -0.53 7.83
N GLY A 83 -21.46 0.01 6.66
CA GLY A 83 -21.61 1.46 6.45
C GLY A 83 -20.31 2.23 6.22
N LYS A 84 -19.18 1.51 6.16
CA LYS A 84 -17.86 2.02 5.77
C LYS A 84 -17.28 1.11 4.69
N VAL A 85 -16.33 1.63 3.92
CA VAL A 85 -15.57 0.85 2.94
C VAL A 85 -14.15 0.65 3.47
N GLN A 86 -13.66 -0.58 3.39
CA GLN A 86 -12.24 -0.86 3.60
C GLN A 86 -11.64 -1.31 2.28
N ALA A 87 -10.44 -0.82 1.97
CA ALA A 87 -9.70 -1.22 0.79
C ALA A 87 -8.22 -1.46 1.12
N ALA A 88 -7.61 -2.34 0.35
CA ALA A 88 -6.18 -2.60 0.38
C ALA A 88 -5.67 -2.52 -1.06
N ASP A 89 -4.59 -1.78 -1.23
CA ASP A 89 -3.89 -1.67 -2.48
C ASP A 89 -2.44 -2.08 -2.26
N THR A 90 -1.90 -2.94 -3.13
CA THR A 90 -0.53 -3.42 -3.02
C THR A 90 0.06 -3.57 -4.40
N PHE A 91 1.31 -3.11 -4.55
CA PHE A 91 2.09 -3.41 -5.73
C PHE A 91 3.41 -4.09 -5.38
N TYR A 92 3.85 -4.93 -6.31
CA TYR A 92 5.04 -5.77 -6.24
C TYR A 92 5.67 -5.89 -7.65
N TYR A 93 6.92 -6.36 -7.73
CA TYR A 93 7.78 -6.32 -8.92
C TYR A 93 8.28 -4.94 -9.35
N ALA A 94 8.57 -4.03 -8.41
CA ALA A 94 9.17 -2.74 -8.73
C ALA A 94 10.64 -2.87 -9.21
N SER A 95 10.90 -2.49 -10.47
CA SER A 95 12.27 -2.29 -10.98
C SER A 95 12.83 -0.95 -10.48
N GLY A 96 13.68 -0.92 -9.45
CA GLY A 96 14.28 0.34 -8.97
C GLY A 96 14.37 0.52 -7.46
N GLY A 97 14.85 -0.49 -6.73
CA GLY A 97 15.16 -0.39 -5.30
C GLY A 97 13.97 -0.50 -4.33
N TYR A 98 12.73 -0.39 -4.82
CA TYR A 98 11.52 -0.66 -4.03
C TYR A 98 11.13 -2.14 -4.12
N TYR A 99 10.70 -2.72 -3.00
CA TYR A 99 10.32 -4.12 -2.94
C TYR A 99 8.81 -4.26 -3.05
N VAL A 100 8.06 -3.87 -2.02
CA VAL A 100 6.59 -3.92 -2.03
C VAL A 100 6.01 -2.68 -1.37
N THR A 101 4.76 -2.40 -1.68
CA THR A 101 3.95 -1.46 -0.91
C THR A 101 2.63 -2.08 -0.48
N LEU A 102 2.09 -1.54 0.60
CA LEU A 102 0.76 -1.85 1.06
C LEU A 102 0.11 -0.55 1.56
N THR A 103 -0.94 -0.15 0.87
CA THR A 103 -1.79 0.97 1.26
C THR A 103 -3.12 0.43 1.77
N LEU A 104 -3.50 0.80 3.00
CA LEU A 104 -4.77 0.42 3.60
C LEU A 104 -5.66 1.65 3.76
N HIS A 105 -6.88 1.57 3.26
CA HIS A 105 -7.87 2.63 3.35
C HIS A 105 -9.07 2.19 4.20
N GLN A 106 -9.49 3.06 5.11
CA GLN A 106 -10.82 3.00 5.71
C GLN A 106 -11.56 4.30 5.40
N MET A 107 -12.72 4.16 4.78
CA MET A 107 -13.51 5.26 4.24
C MET A 107 -14.89 5.25 4.88
N TRP A 108 -15.31 6.41 5.39
CA TRP A 108 -16.64 6.60 5.98
C TRP A 108 -17.38 7.67 5.19
N PRO A 109 -18.62 7.42 4.77
CA PRO A 109 -19.49 8.50 4.31
C PRO A 109 -19.76 9.43 5.49
N VAL A 110 -19.60 10.74 5.27
CA VAL A 110 -19.88 11.78 6.27
C VAL A 110 -20.65 12.91 5.61
N ASP A 111 -21.51 13.57 6.38
CA ASP A 111 -22.15 14.82 5.97
C ASP A 111 -21.38 15.99 6.59
N VAL A 112 -21.01 16.97 5.77
CA VAL A 112 -20.44 18.24 6.24
C VAL A 112 -21.27 19.37 5.64
N ASN A 113 -22.03 20.06 6.49
CA ASN A 113 -22.90 21.18 6.09
C ASN A 113 -23.95 20.79 5.03
N GLY A 114 -24.57 19.61 5.16
CA GLY A 114 -25.62 19.12 4.26
C GLY A 114 -25.09 18.60 2.93
N LYS A 115 -23.77 18.40 2.80
CA LYS A 115 -23.12 17.87 1.59
C LYS A 115 -22.46 16.53 1.88
N PRO A 116 -22.60 15.55 0.96
CA PRO A 116 -21.94 14.25 1.10
C PRO A 116 -20.44 14.39 0.87
N HIS A 117 -19.66 13.86 1.81
CA HIS A 117 -18.21 13.76 1.78
C HIS A 117 -17.76 12.37 2.24
N THR A 118 -16.47 12.10 2.08
CA THR A 118 -15.85 10.87 2.59
C THR A 118 -14.72 11.24 3.53
N LEU A 119 -14.79 10.78 4.78
CA LEU A 119 -13.65 10.77 5.67
C LEU A 119 -12.79 9.56 5.31
N THR A 120 -11.51 9.78 5.02
CA THR A 120 -10.57 8.71 4.67
C THR A 120 -9.45 8.65 5.71
N TRP A 121 -9.27 7.48 6.29
CA TRP A 121 -8.05 7.12 7.01
C TRP A 121 -7.21 6.23 6.10
N ARG A 122 -5.94 6.57 5.94
CA ARG A 122 -4.98 5.86 5.07
C ARG A 122 -3.74 5.50 5.89
N GLY A 123 -3.28 4.27 5.73
CA GLY A 123 -1.99 3.81 6.23
C GLY A 123 -1.15 3.29 5.08
N ASP A 124 0.02 3.87 4.88
CA ASP A 124 0.98 3.51 3.85
C ASP A 124 2.16 2.77 4.46
N MET A 125 2.53 1.65 3.84
CA MET A 125 3.69 0.84 4.21
C MET A 125 4.50 0.56 2.95
N VAL A 126 5.82 0.75 3.03
CA VAL A 126 6.75 0.55 1.92
C VAL A 126 7.94 -0.24 2.42
N SER A 127 8.33 -1.26 1.67
CA SER A 127 9.63 -1.93 1.82
C SER A 127 10.51 -1.56 0.64
N SER A 128 11.76 -1.19 0.90
CA SER A 128 12.75 -0.88 -0.14
C SER A 128 14.17 -1.21 0.35
N ALA A 129 15.06 -1.51 -0.60
CA ALA A 129 16.50 -1.65 -0.38
C ALA A 129 17.11 -0.36 0.19
N SER A 130 16.65 0.79 -0.33
CA SER A 130 17.11 2.10 0.11
C SER A 130 16.72 2.39 1.56
N LEU A 131 15.60 1.86 2.07
CA LEU A 131 15.16 2.05 3.45
C LEU A 131 15.95 1.20 4.46
N SER A 132 16.42 0.02 4.07
CA SER A 132 17.23 -0.84 4.95
C SER A 132 18.62 -0.28 5.24
N ASP A 133 19.14 0.58 4.36
CA ASP A 133 20.45 1.22 4.53
C ASP A 133 20.39 2.54 5.31
N LEU A 134 19.20 3.09 5.58
CA LEU A 134 19.05 4.37 6.28
C LEU A 134 19.12 4.17 7.79
N HIS A 135 20.10 4.80 8.44
CA HIS A 135 20.26 4.75 9.89
C HIS A 135 19.85 6.09 10.52
N GLY A 136 18.99 6.05 11.54
CA GLY A 136 18.67 7.22 12.37
C GLY A 136 18.04 8.40 11.61
N VAL A 137 18.84 9.43 11.29
CA VAL A 137 18.39 10.72 10.72
C VAL A 137 17.90 10.58 9.28
N GLU A 138 18.47 9.65 8.51
CA GLU A 138 18.17 9.50 7.09
C GLU A 138 16.79 8.86 6.88
N LYS A 139 16.39 7.94 7.76
CA LYS A 139 15.03 7.38 7.82
C LYS A 139 13.99 8.47 8.10
N LEU A 140 14.27 9.36 9.08
CA LEU A 140 13.41 10.49 9.39
C LEU A 140 13.30 11.48 8.20
N GLY A 141 14.39 11.64 7.44
CA GLY A 141 14.41 12.42 6.21
C GLY A 141 13.47 11.85 5.13
N SER A 142 13.56 10.55 4.87
CA SER A 142 12.69 9.87 3.87
C SER A 142 11.23 9.83 4.30
N GLU A 143 10.94 9.59 5.59
CA GLU A 143 9.57 9.70 6.13
C GLU A 143 9.02 11.13 5.98
N SER A 144 9.85 12.15 6.23
CA SER A 144 9.46 13.55 6.06
C SER A 144 9.21 13.92 4.59
N ALA A 145 10.02 13.39 3.66
CA ALA A 145 9.83 13.57 2.22
C ALA A 145 8.52 12.94 1.74
N MET A 146 8.25 11.69 2.15
CA MET A 146 6.99 11.01 1.87
C MET A 146 5.78 11.78 2.41
N MET A 147 5.85 12.27 3.65
CA MET A 147 4.79 13.09 4.24
C MET A 147 4.59 14.41 3.49
N LYS A 148 5.65 15.03 2.99
CA LYS A 148 5.58 16.24 2.16
C LYS A 148 4.89 15.96 0.83
N ASP A 149 5.18 14.83 0.19
CA ASP A 149 4.54 14.45 -1.08
C ASP A 149 3.06 14.09 -0.88
N ILE A 150 2.72 13.39 0.21
CA ILE A 150 1.33 13.15 0.61
C ILE A 150 0.62 14.48 0.85
N ALA A 151 1.22 15.41 1.60
CA ALA A 151 0.64 16.72 1.86
C ALA A 151 0.43 17.53 0.57
N LYS A 152 1.37 17.46 -0.37
CA LYS A 152 1.27 18.11 -1.68
C LYS A 152 0.14 17.49 -2.51
N SER A 153 0.02 16.17 -2.54
CA SER A 153 -1.07 15.47 -3.21
C SER A 153 -2.43 15.87 -2.63
N ILE A 154 -2.57 15.88 -1.29
CA ILE A 154 -3.79 16.34 -0.62
C ILE A 154 -4.11 17.80 -0.99
N ALA A 155 -3.11 18.69 -1.01
CA ALA A 155 -3.31 20.08 -1.38
C ALA A 155 -3.80 20.23 -2.84
N LEU A 156 -3.26 19.43 -3.76
CA LEU A 156 -3.71 19.40 -5.16
C LEU A 156 -5.16 18.92 -5.27
N PHE A 157 -5.52 17.82 -4.61
CA PHE A 157 -6.91 17.32 -4.56
C PHE A 157 -7.87 18.38 -4.02
N ARG A 158 -7.49 19.08 -2.95
CA ARG A 158 -8.31 20.17 -2.38
C ARG A 158 -8.50 21.33 -3.35
N ARG A 159 -7.49 21.66 -4.15
CA ARG A 159 -7.57 22.73 -5.16
C ARG A 159 -8.52 22.34 -6.29
N GLU A 160 -8.44 21.10 -6.77
CA GLU A 160 -9.29 20.60 -7.84
C GLU A 160 -10.76 20.45 -7.41
N SER A 161 -11.00 20.07 -6.14
CA SER A 161 -12.35 19.92 -5.58
C SER A 161 -13.04 21.25 -5.26
N ALA A 162 -12.33 22.38 -5.39
CA ALA A 162 -12.87 23.72 -5.16
C ALA A 162 -13.44 24.38 -6.43
N HIS A 163 -13.41 23.66 -7.56
CA HIS A 163 -14.05 23.99 -8.82
C HIS A 163 -15.27 23.09 -9.05
#